data_AF-A0A6B3MVP9-F1
#
_entry.id   AF-A0A6B3MVP9-F1
#
_cell.length_a   1.000
_cell.length_b   1.000
_cell.length_c   1.000
_cell.angle_alpha   90.00
_cell.angle_beta   90.00
_cell.angle_gamma   90.00
#
_symmetry.space_group_name_H-M   'P 1'
#
loop_
_entity.id
_entity.type
_entity.pdbx_description
1 polymer ?
#
loop_
_entity_poly.entity_id
_entity_poly.type
_entity_poly.pdbx_seq_one_letter_code
_entity_poly.pdbx_strand_id
1 'polypeptide(L)' 'MLLVIDSSVVAKWFFVEPLTKQALAVRKDWELSRVDLIAPELMLAEVGNI' A
#
# COMPACT_ATOMS: atom_id res chain seq x y z
N MET A 1 6.40 -7.98 -11.42
CA MET A 1 7.29 -6.84 -11.07
C MET A 1 7.20 -6.68 -9.56
N LEU A 2 8.32 -6.68 -8.85
CA LEU A 2 8.33 -6.56 -7.39
C LEU A 2 8.39 -5.09 -6.99
N LEU A 3 7.46 -4.65 -6.14
CA LEU A 3 7.41 -3.29 -5.61
C LEU A 3 7.60 -3.32 -4.08
N VAL A 4 8.53 -2.51 -3.58
CA VAL A 4 8.61 -2.21 -2.16
C VAL A 4 7.53 -1.18 -1.84
N ILE A 5 6.65 -1.49 -0.88
CA ILE A 5 5.55 -0.62 -0.48
C ILE A 5 5.79 -0.05 0.92
N ASP A 6 5.61 1.26 1.04
CA ASP A 6 5.74 2.02 2.28
C ASP A 6 4.39 2.14 3.01
N SER A 7 4.41 2.29 4.33
CA SER A 7 3.20 2.43 5.14
C SER A 7 2.36 3.65 4.75
N SER A 8 2.98 4.73 4.27
CA SER A 8 2.25 5.90 3.77
C SER A 8 1.38 5.62 2.54
N VAL A 9 1.71 4.61 1.74
CA VAL A 9 0.89 4.16 0.59
C VAL A 9 -0.23 3.24 1.06
N VAL A 10 0.06 2.34 2.02
CA VAL A 10 -0.93 1.42 2.59
C VAL A 10 -1.99 2.18 3.39
N ALA A 11 -1.60 3.23 4.14
CA ALA A 11 -2.54 4.09 4.87
C ALA A 11 -3.64 4.67 3.95
N LYS A 12 -3.27 5.03 2.72
CA LYS A 12 -4.18 5.56 1.68
C LYS A 12 -5.20 4.54 1.17
N TRP A 13 -5.07 3.26 1.54
CA TRP A 13 -6.09 2.25 1.27
C TRP A 13 -7.28 2.33 2.22
N PHE A 14 -7.07 2.96 3.39
CA PHE A 14 -8.04 3.05 4.48
C PHE A 14 -8.52 4.49 4.71
N PHE A 15 -7.67 5.49 4.47
CA PHE A 15 -7.97 6.90 4.69
C PHE A 15 -8.00 7.68 3.36
N VAL A 16 -8.98 8.58 3.22
CA VAL A 16 -9.08 9.45 2.03
C VAL A 16 -8.20 10.68 2.21
N GLU A 17 -7.09 10.71 1.48
CA GLU A 17 -6.09 11.78 1.50
C GLU A 17 -5.48 11.99 0.08
N PRO A 18 -4.59 12.98 -0.13
CA PRO A 18 -3.93 13.14 -1.42
C PRO A 18 -3.30 11.83 -1.92
N LEU A 19 -3.47 11.55 -3.22
CA LEU A 19 -2.99 10.34 -3.90
C LEU A 19 -3.72 9.03 -3.58
N THR A 20 -4.87 9.07 -2.89
CA THR A 20 -5.71 7.87 -2.63
C THR A 20 -5.98 7.05 -3.90
N LYS A 21 -6.31 7.71 -5.02
CA LYS A 21 -6.60 7.00 -6.29
C LYS A 21 -5.41 6.20 -6.80
N GLN A 22 -4.21 6.76 -6.68
CA GLN A 22 -2.96 6.12 -7.09
C GLN A 22 -2.64 4.94 -6.16
N ALA A 23 -2.79 5.11 -4.84
CA ALA A 23 -2.57 4.03 -3.89
C ALA A 23 -3.53 2.86 -4.08
N LEU A 24 -4.81 3.14 -4.34
CA LEU A 24 -5.81 2.13 -4.66
C LEU A 24 -5.56 1.45 -6.01
N ALA A 25 -4.97 2.15 -6.99
CA ALA A 25 -4.55 1.54 -8.25
C ALA A 25 -3.45 0.50 -8.02
N VAL A 26 -2.44 0.79 -7.19
CA VAL A 26 -1.40 -0.18 -6.79
C VAL A 26 -2.02 -1.39 -6.09
N ARG A 27 -2.96 -1.17 -5.16
CA ARG A 27 -3.67 -2.28 -4.49
C ARG A 27 -4.40 -3.17 -5.50
N LYS A 28 -5.11 -2.55 -6.44
CA LYS A 28 -5.83 -3.26 -7.51
C LYS A 28 -4.90 -4.05 -8.42
N ASP A 29 -3.73 -3.52 -8.74
CA ASP A 29 -2.72 -4.24 -9.53
C ASP A 29 -2.17 -5.46 -8.78
N TRP A 30 -1.98 -5.34 -7.46
CA TRP A 30 -1.61 -6.47 -6.61
C TRP A 30 -2.72 -7.53 -6.49
N GLU A 31 -3.97 -7.11 -6.23
CA GLU A 31 -5.14 -7.99 -6.19
C GLU A 31 -5.33 -8.78 -7.51
N LEU A 32 -4.95 -8.16 -8.64
CA LEU A 32 -5.01 -8.76 -9.98
C LEU A 32 -3.71 -9.47 -10.39
N SER A 33 -2.78 -9.70 -9.45
CA SER A 33 -1.50 -10.39 -9.68
C SER A 33 -0.64 -9.78 -10.80
N ARG A 34 -0.78 -8.47 -11.06
CA ARG A 34 0.07 -7.73 -12.03
C ARG A 34 1.39 -7.29 -11.41
N VAL A 35 1.41 -7.10 -10.10
CA VAL A 35 2.61 -6.76 -9.32
C VAL A 35 2.65 -7.59 -8.04
N ASP A 36 3.86 -7.86 -7.57
CA ASP A 36 4.12 -8.43 -6.26
C ASP A 36 4.49 -7.31 -5.30
N LEU A 37 3.99 -7.35 -4.07
CA LEU A 37 4.30 -6.37 -3.04
C LEU A 37 5.20 -6.99 -1.98
N ILE A 38 6.21 -6.26 -1.56
CA ILE A 38 7.02 -6.55 -0.38
C ILE A 38 7.07 -5.32 0.52
N ALA A 39 7.04 -5.54 1.83
CA ALA A 39 7.07 -4.49 2.83
C ALA A 39 8.02 -4.88 3.98
N PRO A 40 8.58 -3.91 4.72
CA PRO A 40 9.25 -4.17 5.99
C PRO A 40 8.31 -4.84 7.00
N GLU A 41 8.87 -5.63 7.94
CA GLU A 41 8.09 -6.26 9.01
C GLU A 41 7.34 -5.26 9.90
N LEU A 42 7.81 -4.01 9.93
CA LEU A 42 7.20 -2.91 10.68
C LEU A 42 5.87 -2.41 10.08
N MET A 43 5.48 -2.85 8.89
CA MET A 43 4.27 -2.37 8.19
C MET A 43 3.01 -2.38 9.06
N LEU A 44 2.79 -3.46 9.82
CA LEU A 44 1.62 -3.56 10.70
C LEU A 44 1.68 -2.56 11.87
N ALA A 45 2.88 -2.30 12.41
CA ALA A 45 3.07 -1.34 13.49
C ALA A 45 2.90 0.11 12.99
N GLU A 46 3.44 0.42 11.81
CA GLU A 46 3.36 1.77 11.24
C GLU A 46 1.93 2.11 10.82
N VAL A 47 1.25 1.22 10.09
CA VAL A 47 -0.13 1.47 9.65
C VAL A 47 -1.12 1.39 10.83
N GLY A 48 -0.90 0.46 11.77
CA GLY A 48 -1.78 0.29 12.93
C GLY A 48 -1.68 1.42 13.97
N ASN A 49 -0.65 2.26 13.89
CA ASN A 49 -0.44 3.42 14.77
C ASN A 49 -0.80 4.76 14.11
N ILE A 50 -1.44 4.74 12.93
CA ILE A 50 -2.03 5.91 12.26
C ILE A 50 -3.49 6.03 12.69
#